data_AF-A0A1G9ZC48-F1
#
_entry.id   AF-A0A1G9ZC48-F1
#
_cell.length_a   1.000
_cell.length_b   1.000
_cell.length_c   1.000
_cell.angle_alpha   90.00
_cell.angle_beta   90.00
_cell.angle_gamma   90.00
#
_symmetry.space_group_name_H-M   'P 1'
#
loop_
_entity.id
_entity.type
_entity.pdbx_description
1 polymer ?
#
loop_
_entity_poly.entity_id
_entity_poly.type
_entity_poly.pdbx_seq_one_letter_code
_entity_poly.pdbx_strand_id
1 'polypeptide(L)'
;MTINHRAEAIRLVEGVLRDPEFPELGNGGEGVIAAAQVHATLAAGETAAADVASYRHAIHTYRFALIRQVAEGLALSEGDEAHQHALGLAKYLDSVDLNIDREVDAYIEDIGWGDPRNAWLSPTARKAKRNAEIDVPF
;
A
#
# COMPACT_ATOMS: atom_id res chain seq x y z
N MET A 1 23.96 14.47 -8.69
CA MET A 1 24.18 13.72 -9.94
C MET A 1 23.99 12.25 -9.59
N THR A 2 22.96 11.59 -10.10
CA THR A 2 22.67 10.17 -9.83
C THR A 2 23.36 9.31 -10.90
N ILE A 3 24.17 8.34 -10.48
CA ILE A 3 24.87 7.43 -11.39
C ILE A 3 23.88 6.37 -11.87
N ASN A 4 23.76 6.16 -13.18
CA ASN A 4 22.98 5.06 -13.73
C ASN A 4 23.84 3.79 -13.70
N HIS A 5 23.70 3.00 -12.64
CA HIS A 5 24.55 1.83 -12.41
C HIS A 5 24.39 0.76 -13.50
N ARG A 6 23.21 0.64 -14.12
CA ARG A 6 23.00 -0.28 -15.26
C ARG A 6 23.77 0.17 -16.49
N ALA A 7 23.68 1.45 -16.85
CA ALA A 7 24.40 2.01 -17.98
C ALA A 7 25.92 1.91 -17.77
N GLU A 8 26.39 2.11 -16.53
CA GLU A 8 27.80 2.02 -16.20
C GLU A 8 28.33 0.58 -16.21
N ALA A 9 27.54 -0.39 -15.74
CA ALA A 9 27.87 -1.81 -15.86
C ALA A 9 27.99 -2.23 -17.34
N ILE A 10 27.05 -1.81 -18.19
CA ILE A 10 27.07 -2.12 -19.64
C ILE A 10 28.28 -1.46 -20.30
N ARG A 11 28.56 -0.19 -20.00
CA ARG A 11 29.71 0.54 -20.54
C ARG A 11 31.03 -0.15 -20.21
N LEU A 12 31.19 -0.63 -18.97
CA LEU A 12 32.39 -1.34 -18.51
C LEU A 12 32.53 -2.71 -19.20
N VAL A 13 31.45 -3.48 -19.33
CA VAL A 13 31.47 -4.78 -20.04
C VAL A 13 31.72 -4.59 -21.54
N GLU A 14 31.10 -3.62 -22.19
CA GLU A 14 31.32 -3.34 -23.61
C GLU A 14 32.74 -2.83 -23.89
N GLY A 15 33.31 -2.04 -22.98
CA GLY A 15 34.71 -1.61 -23.05
C GLY A 15 35.69 -2.78 -22.98
N VAL A 16 35.42 -3.77 -22.11
CA VAL A 16 36.20 -5.02 -22.00
C VAL A 16 36.08 -5.86 -23.28
N LEU A 17 34.87 -6.00 -23.83
CA LEU A 17 34.62 -6.89 -24.97
C LEU A 17 35.10 -6.33 -26.33
N ARG A 18 35.29 -5.01 -26.45
CA ARG A 18 35.65 -4.34 -27.70
C ARG A 18 37.12 -3.93 -27.79
N ASP A 19 37.90 -4.13 -26.75
CA ASP A 19 39.30 -3.77 -26.71
C ASP A 19 40.17 -4.95 -27.18
N PRO A 20 40.87 -4.84 -28.33
CA PRO A 20 41.71 -5.91 -28.87
C PRO A 20 42.99 -6.14 -28.07
N GLU A 21 43.37 -5.23 -27.16
CA GLU A 21 44.51 -5.37 -26.24
C GLU A 21 44.09 -5.78 -24.83
N PHE A 22 42.79 -6.05 -24.60
CA PHE A 22 42.33 -6.51 -23.29
C PHE A 22 43.03 -7.83 -22.98
N PRO A 23 43.78 -7.90 -21.87
CA PRO A 23 44.80 -8.92 -21.72
C PRO A 23 44.13 -10.29 -21.64
N GLU A 24 44.65 -11.23 -22.41
CA GLU A 24 44.60 -12.66 -22.08
C GLU A 24 45.18 -12.81 -20.66
N LEU A 25 44.32 -12.65 -19.65
CA LEU A 25 44.60 -12.82 -18.22
C LEU A 25 45.80 -12.04 -17.67
N GLY A 26 45.57 -10.77 -17.29
CA GLY A 26 46.49 -9.98 -16.47
C GLY A 26 45.78 -8.87 -15.66
N ASN A 27 46.46 -8.37 -14.61
CA ASN A 27 46.04 -7.49 -13.48
C ASN A 27 45.22 -6.19 -13.77
N GLY A 28 44.77 -5.94 -15.00
CA GLY A 28 43.92 -4.80 -15.37
C GLY A 28 42.47 -5.17 -15.70
N GLY A 29 42.23 -6.34 -16.31
CA GLY A 29 40.89 -6.72 -16.78
C GLY A 29 39.95 -7.19 -15.66
N GLU A 30 40.49 -7.86 -14.65
CA GLU A 30 39.73 -8.33 -13.48
C GLU A 30 39.13 -7.18 -12.67
N GLY A 31 39.85 -6.05 -12.55
CA GLY A 31 39.36 -4.86 -11.86
C GLY A 31 38.16 -4.21 -12.57
N VAL A 32 38.17 -4.20 -13.91
CA VAL A 32 37.07 -3.65 -14.72
C VAL A 32 35.84 -4.56 -14.68
N ILE A 33 36.04 -5.88 -14.74
CA ILE A 33 34.94 -6.85 -14.58
C ILE A 33 34.36 -6.81 -13.16
N ALA A 34 35.20 -6.72 -12.12
CA ALA A 34 34.73 -6.58 -10.74
C ALA A 34 33.93 -5.28 -10.54
N ALA A 35 34.39 -4.16 -11.11
CA ALA A 35 33.65 -2.90 -11.10
C ALA A 35 32.31 -3.02 -11.85
N ALA A 36 32.30 -3.67 -13.02
CA ALA A 36 31.07 -3.92 -13.78
C ALA A 36 30.08 -4.79 -13.00
N GLN A 37 30.57 -5.81 -12.30
CA GLN A 37 29.76 -6.66 -11.41
C GLN A 37 29.17 -5.85 -10.26
N VAL A 38 29.94 -4.98 -9.60
CA VAL A 38 29.44 -4.09 -8.54
C VAL A 38 28.32 -3.20 -9.07
N HIS A 39 28.51 -2.55 -10.23
CA HIS A 39 27.48 -1.72 -10.85
C HIS A 39 26.24 -2.54 -11.26
N ALA A 40 26.40 -3.77 -11.76
CA ALA A 40 25.29 -4.65 -12.08
C ALA A 40 24.51 -5.08 -10.83
N THR A 41 25.19 -5.41 -9.73
CA THR A 41 24.57 -5.75 -8.44
C THR A 41 23.82 -4.56 -7.84
N LEU A 42 24.40 -3.36 -7.91
CA LEU A 42 23.73 -2.12 -7.47
C LEU A 42 22.48 -1.84 -8.30
N ALA A 43 22.55 -1.96 -9.63
CA ALA A 43 21.40 -1.79 -10.51
C ALA A 43 20.27 -2.82 -10.26
N ALA A 44 20.65 -4.07 -9.93
CA ALA A 44 19.68 -5.09 -9.53
C ALA A 44 19.01 -4.74 -8.18
N GLY A 45 19.78 -4.23 -7.22
CA GLY A 45 19.28 -3.72 -5.95
C GLY A 45 18.34 -2.51 -6.11
N GLU A 46 18.65 -1.59 -7.03
CA GLU A 46 17.80 -0.44 -7.36
C GLU A 46 16.45 -0.86 -7.95
N THR A 47 16.46 -1.85 -8.86
CA THR A 47 15.22 -2.42 -9.42
C THR A 47 14.37 -3.04 -8.31
N ALA A 48 14.96 -3.89 -7.47
CA ALA A 48 14.25 -4.51 -6.35
C ALA A 48 13.71 -3.47 -5.36
N ALA A 49 14.46 -2.40 -5.08
CA ALA A 49 14.00 -1.31 -4.23
C ALA A 49 12.83 -0.52 -4.85
N ALA A 50 12.87 -0.27 -6.16
CA ALA A 50 11.79 0.38 -6.90
C ALA A 50 10.51 -0.48 -6.90
N ASP A 51 10.65 -1.81 -7.05
CA ASP A 51 9.53 -2.75 -6.99
C ASP A 51 8.91 -2.77 -5.59
N VAL A 52 9.73 -2.84 -4.54
CA VAL A 52 9.25 -2.78 -3.14
C VAL A 52 8.54 -1.46 -2.84
N ALA A 53 9.08 -0.32 -3.30
CA ALA A 53 8.44 0.98 -3.13
C ALA A 53 7.08 1.03 -3.86
N SER A 54 7.01 0.49 -5.08
CA SER A 54 5.78 0.40 -5.86
C SER A 54 4.73 -0.49 -5.20
N TYR A 55 5.13 -1.65 -4.67
CA TYR A 55 4.23 -2.53 -3.93
C TYR A 55 3.74 -1.90 -2.63
N ARG A 56 4.61 -1.21 -1.87
CA ARG A 56 4.20 -0.44 -0.69
C ARG A 56 3.16 0.61 -1.05
N HIS A 57 3.40 1.38 -2.11
CA HIS A 57 2.45 2.39 -2.57
C HIS A 57 1.11 1.76 -2.96
N ALA A 58 1.12 0.68 -3.74
CA ALA A 58 -0.09 -0.03 -4.12
C ALA A 58 -0.88 -0.55 -2.92
N ILE A 59 -0.20 -1.19 -1.94
CA ILE A 59 -0.81 -1.67 -0.70
C ILE A 59 -1.47 -0.51 0.06
N HIS A 60 -0.79 0.63 0.21
CA HIS A 60 -1.36 1.80 0.88
C HIS A 60 -2.60 2.33 0.15
N THR A 61 -2.55 2.43 -1.18
CA THR A 61 -3.66 2.90 -2.01
C THR A 61 -4.88 1.97 -1.89
N TYR A 62 -4.67 0.65 -1.99
CA TYR A 62 -5.75 -0.31 -1.85
C TYR A 62 -6.33 -0.33 -0.43
N ARG A 63 -5.48 -0.24 0.60
CA ARG A 63 -5.94 -0.15 1.99
C ARG A 63 -6.81 1.08 2.22
N PHE A 64 -6.39 2.24 1.71
CA PHE A 64 -7.18 3.47 1.81
C PHE A 64 -8.53 3.34 1.09
N ALA A 65 -8.55 2.78 -0.12
CA ALA A 65 -9.79 2.56 -0.87
C ALA A 65 -10.76 1.62 -0.13
N LEU A 66 -10.25 0.56 0.49
CA LEU A 66 -11.04 -0.37 1.31
C LEU A 66 -11.62 0.31 2.55
N ILE A 67 -10.80 1.05 3.29
CA ILE A 67 -11.24 1.82 4.47
C ILE A 67 -12.38 2.75 4.08
N ARG A 68 -12.20 3.52 3.01
CA ARG A 68 -13.21 4.45 2.51
C ARG A 68 -14.51 3.73 2.14
N GLN A 69 -14.43 2.64 1.37
CA GLN A 69 -15.61 1.89 0.93
C GLN A 69 -16.39 1.31 2.12
N VAL A 70 -15.68 0.76 3.12
CA VAL A 70 -16.30 0.24 4.34
C VAL A 70 -16.92 1.36 5.15
N ALA A 71 -16.20 2.47 5.37
CA ALA A 71 -16.68 3.61 6.14
C ALA A 71 -17.94 4.24 5.52
N GLU A 72 -17.91 4.53 4.22
CA GLU A 72 -19.08 5.06 3.50
C GLU A 72 -20.23 4.06 3.52
N GLY A 73 -19.95 2.76 3.35
CA GLY A 73 -20.96 1.71 3.45
C GLY A 73 -21.59 1.59 4.84
N LEU A 74 -20.85 1.79 5.92
CA LEU A 74 -21.38 1.76 7.28
C LEU A 74 -22.18 3.04 7.60
N ALA A 75 -21.61 4.20 7.29
CA ALA A 75 -22.19 5.49 7.63
C ALA A 75 -23.40 5.85 6.77
N LEU A 76 -23.29 5.68 5.45
CA LEU A 76 -24.20 6.24 4.46
C LEU A 76 -25.20 5.24 3.87
N SER A 77 -25.15 3.96 4.25
CA SER A 77 -26.14 2.98 3.79
C SER A 77 -27.57 3.36 4.19
N GLU A 78 -28.47 3.35 3.22
CA GLU A 78 -29.90 3.64 3.40
C GLU A 78 -30.67 2.47 4.04
N GLY A 79 -30.17 1.24 3.89
CA GLY A 79 -30.84 0.02 4.33
C GLY A 79 -29.90 -0.95 5.04
N ASP A 80 -30.49 -1.82 5.86
CA ASP A 80 -29.75 -2.81 6.66
C ASP A 80 -28.96 -3.80 5.78
N GLU A 81 -29.48 -4.17 4.61
CA GLU A 81 -28.77 -5.09 3.69
C GLU A 81 -27.46 -4.49 3.18
N ALA A 82 -27.48 -3.26 2.65
CA ALA A 82 -26.28 -2.56 2.20
C ALA A 82 -25.28 -2.35 3.35
N HIS A 83 -25.78 -2.02 4.54
CA HIS A 83 -24.97 -1.92 5.76
C HIS A 83 -24.30 -3.25 6.12
N GLN A 84 -25.04 -4.37 6.05
CA GLN A 84 -24.49 -5.69 6.32
C GLN A 84 -23.39 -6.10 5.35
N HIS A 85 -23.42 -5.66 4.09
CA HIS A 85 -22.32 -5.90 3.15
C HIS A 85 -21.02 -5.21 3.61
N ALA A 86 -21.09 -3.94 4.02
CA ALA A 86 -19.93 -3.21 4.54
C ALA A 86 -19.42 -3.81 5.86
N LEU A 87 -20.33 -4.15 6.77
CA LEU A 87 -20.01 -4.82 8.03
C LEU A 87 -19.39 -6.21 7.80
N GLY A 88 -19.91 -6.95 6.83
CA GLY A 88 -19.39 -8.27 6.45
C GLY A 88 -17.98 -8.17 5.88
N LEU A 89 -17.70 -7.15 5.07
CA LEU A 89 -16.35 -6.89 4.56
C LEU A 89 -15.36 -6.56 5.69
N ALA A 90 -15.75 -5.70 6.64
CA ALA A 90 -14.92 -5.39 7.81
C ALA A 90 -14.60 -6.64 8.64
N LYS A 91 -15.62 -7.46 8.94
CA LYS A 91 -15.45 -8.74 9.66
C LYS A 91 -14.58 -9.74 8.91
N TYR A 92 -14.72 -9.81 7.59
CA TYR A 92 -13.88 -10.69 6.79
C TYR A 92 -12.42 -10.24 6.85
N LEU A 93 -12.14 -8.94 6.74
CA LEU A 93 -10.80 -8.38 6.86
C LEU A 93 -10.20 -8.65 8.24
N ASP A 94 -10.97 -8.48 9.32
CA ASP A 94 -10.55 -8.85 10.67
C ASP A 94 -10.20 -10.35 10.78
N SER A 95 -11.00 -11.24 10.15
CA SER A 95 -10.76 -12.68 10.14
C SER A 95 -9.49 -13.14 9.42
N VAL A 96 -8.88 -12.26 8.61
CA VAL A 96 -7.63 -12.52 7.89
C VAL A 96 -6.49 -11.62 8.40
N ASP A 97 -6.57 -11.15 9.65
CA ASP A 97 -5.58 -10.30 10.31
C ASP A 97 -5.33 -8.95 9.62
N LEU A 98 -6.34 -8.44 8.91
CA LEU A 98 -6.34 -7.14 8.25
C LEU A 98 -7.38 -6.20 8.89
N ASN A 99 -7.45 -6.17 10.22
CA ASN A 99 -8.36 -5.26 10.93
C ASN A 99 -8.11 -3.79 10.52
N ILE A 100 -9.20 -3.11 10.14
CA ILE A 100 -9.21 -1.71 9.71
C ILE A 100 -10.20 -0.85 10.50
N ASP A 101 -10.75 -1.37 11.60
CA ASP A 101 -11.87 -0.75 12.32
C ASP A 101 -11.51 0.65 12.83
N ARG A 102 -10.28 0.81 13.33
CA ARG A 102 -9.78 2.10 13.82
C ARG A 102 -9.66 3.13 12.69
N GLU A 103 -9.17 2.73 11.53
CA GLU A 103 -9.03 3.61 10.37
C GLU A 103 -10.38 3.95 9.76
N VAL A 104 -11.32 3.01 9.78
CA VAL A 104 -12.73 3.24 9.42
C VAL A 104 -13.35 4.27 10.36
N ASP A 105 -13.20 4.10 11.67
CA ASP A 105 -13.69 5.07 12.67
C ASP A 105 -13.12 6.47 12.44
N ALA A 106 -11.80 6.56 12.20
CA ALA A 106 -11.13 7.83 11.94
C ALA A 106 -11.63 8.49 10.64
N TYR A 107 -11.91 7.71 9.59
CA TYR A 107 -12.46 8.24 8.34
C TYR A 107 -13.89 8.74 8.53
N ILE A 108 -14.72 8.03 9.29
CA ILE A 108 -16.10 8.43 9.58
C ILE A 108 -16.13 9.75 10.38
N GLU A 109 -15.19 9.91 11.30
CA GLU A 109 -14.98 11.17 12.02
C GLU A 109 -14.56 12.31 11.07
N ASP A 110 -13.61 12.04 10.16
CA ASP A 110 -13.08 13.02 9.19
C ASP A 110 -14.18 13.55 8.23
N ILE A 111 -15.10 12.69 7.78
CA ILE A 111 -16.22 13.11 6.92
C ILE A 111 -17.34 13.83 7.70
N GLY A 112 -17.22 13.98 9.02
CA GLY A 112 -18.18 14.71 9.86
C GLY A 112 -19.55 14.04 9.97
N TRP A 113 -19.62 12.72 9.81
CA TRP A 113 -20.89 12.00 9.81
C TRP A 113 -21.55 11.93 11.20
N GLY A 114 -20.74 11.92 12.27
CA GLY A 114 -21.20 11.84 13.66
C GLY A 114 -20.30 10.92 14.49
N ASP A 115 -20.81 10.42 15.62
CA ASP A 115 -20.09 9.42 16.43
C ASP A 115 -19.87 8.13 15.62
N PRO A 116 -18.60 7.75 15.31
CA PRO A 116 -18.30 6.57 14.51
C PRO A 116 -18.86 5.28 15.06
N ARG A 117 -19.01 5.17 16.39
CA ARG A 117 -19.59 3.98 17.05
C ARG A 117 -21.02 3.71 16.60
N ASN A 118 -21.76 4.75 16.24
CA ASN A 118 -23.12 4.59 15.73
C ASN A 118 -23.13 4.03 14.30
N ALA A 119 -22.10 4.25 13.48
CA ALA A 119 -22.05 3.75 12.11
C ALA A 119 -22.00 2.21 12.05
N TRP A 120 -21.46 1.57 13.08
CA TRP A 120 -21.44 0.11 13.22
C TRP A 120 -22.81 -0.50 13.53
N LEU A 121 -23.78 0.32 13.97
CA LEU A 121 -25.17 -0.10 14.16
C LEU A 121 -25.90 -0.07 12.81
N SER A 122 -26.75 -1.06 12.56
CA SER A 122 -27.60 -1.05 11.36
C SER A 122 -28.47 0.22 11.31
N PRO A 123 -28.82 0.73 10.12
CA PRO A 123 -29.75 1.84 9.97
C PRO A 123 -31.01 1.72 10.85
N THR A 124 -31.62 0.53 10.94
CA THR A 124 -32.76 0.26 11.82
C THR A 124 -32.40 0.46 13.29
N ALA A 125 -31.29 -0.11 13.75
CA ALA A 125 -30.84 0.02 15.14
C ALA A 125 -30.48 1.46 15.50
N ARG A 126 -29.84 2.20 14.58
CA ARG A 126 -29.56 3.64 14.73
C ARG A 126 -30.84 4.44 14.90
N LYS A 127 -31.85 4.19 14.06
CA LYS A 127 -33.15 4.85 14.15
C LYS A 127 -33.84 4.56 15.48
N ALA A 128 -33.81 3.30 15.94
CA ALA A 128 -34.36 2.91 17.22
C ALA A 128 -33.66 3.61 18.39
N LYS A 129 -32.32 3.63 18.39
CA LYS A 129 -31.51 4.34 19.41
C LYS A 129 -31.86 5.82 19.46
N ARG A 130 -31.89 6.50 18.30
CA ARG A 130 -32.24 7.93 18.22
C ARG A 130 -33.65 8.22 18.74
N ASN A 131 -34.63 7.37 18.41
CA ASN A 131 -35.99 7.55 18.91
C ASN A 131 -36.05 7.42 20.44
N ALA A 132 -35.34 6.42 21.00
CA ALA A 132 -35.28 6.22 22.45
C ALA A 132 -34.61 7.40 23.19
N GLU A 133 -33.65 8.08 22.57
CA GLU A 133 -32.98 9.27 23.14
C GLU A 133 -33.87 10.52 23.12
N ILE A 134 -34.81 10.63 22.17
CA ILE A 134 -35.75 11.75 22.05
C ILE A 134 -36.92 11.63 23.04
N ASP A 135 -37.36 10.39 23.32
CA ASP A 135 -38.53 10.11 24.16
C ASP A 135 -38.24 10.09 25.68
N VAL A 136 -37.05 10.51 26.13
CA VAL A 136 -36.74 10.65 27.56
C VAL A 136 -37.33 11.96 28.07
N PRO A 137 -38.35 11.94 28.97
CA PRO A 137 -38.85 13.16 29.58
C PRO A 137 -37.80 13.68 30.58
N PHE A 138 -37.46 14.97 30.47
CA PHE A 138 -36.71 15.69 31.50
C PHE A 138 -37.51 15.79 32.81
#